data_AF-D3FS41-F1
#
_entry.id   AF-D3FS41-F1
#
_cell.length_a   1.000
_cell.length_b   1.000
_cell.length_c   1.000
_cell.angle_alpha   90.00
_cell.angle_beta   90.00
_cell.angle_gamma   90.00
#
_symmetry.space_group_name_H-M   'P 1'
#
loop_
_entity.id
_entity.type
_entity.pdbx_description
1 polymer ?
#
loop_
_entity_poly.entity_id
_entity_poly.type
_entity_poly.pdbx_seq_one_letter_code
_entity_poly.pdbx_strand_id
1 'polypeptide(L)'
;MKTTVRFNKWISITLLTVNLLLLLLLVEELIDATEPNYGVWSFLMPVFGWISFYYIRITSKGKVHVSLKIMQGLNVFFIVFPLIIIGWIIILMV
;
A
#
# COMPACT_ATOMS: atom_id res chain seq x y z
N MET A 1 -13.67 1.90 -24.97
CA MET A 1 -13.74 0.44 -24.76
C MET A 1 -14.22 0.18 -23.32
N LYS A 2 -15.43 -0.34 -23.12
CA LYS A 2 -16.03 -0.52 -21.79
C LYS A 2 -15.58 -1.88 -21.24
N THR A 3 -14.47 -1.92 -20.52
CA THR A 3 -13.98 -3.16 -19.89
C THR A 3 -14.92 -3.56 -18.76
N THR A 4 -15.71 -4.62 -18.97
CA THR A 4 -16.56 -5.21 -17.93
C THR A 4 -15.74 -6.14 -17.04
N VAL A 5 -14.76 -5.59 -16.32
CA VAL A 5 -14.06 -6.34 -15.27
C VAL A 5 -15.02 -6.52 -14.11
N ARG A 6 -15.45 -7.76 -13.85
CA ARG A 6 -16.25 -8.10 -12.67
C ARG A 6 -15.38 -7.92 -11.44
N PHE A 7 -15.89 -7.19 -10.43
CA PHE A 7 -15.14 -6.99 -9.20
C PHE A 7 -14.82 -8.34 -8.53
N ASN A 8 -13.53 -8.64 -8.41
CA ASN A 8 -12.99 -9.72 -7.62
C ASN A 8 -12.29 -9.13 -6.38
N LYS A 9 -12.89 -9.29 -5.20
CA LYS A 9 -12.34 -8.82 -3.92
C LYS A 9 -10.99 -9.43 -3.58
N TRP A 10 -10.69 -10.64 -4.07
CA TRP A 10 -9.47 -11.35 -3.76
C TRP A 10 -8.23 -10.62 -4.28
N ILE A 11 -8.32 -9.94 -5.42
CA ILE A 11 -7.21 -9.12 -5.95
C ILE A 11 -6.81 -8.05 -4.93
N SER A 12 -7.79 -7.32 -4.40
CA SER A 12 -7.53 -6.30 -3.39
C SER A 12 -7.03 -6.86 -2.07
N ILE A 13 -7.51 -8.04 -1.66
CA ILE A 13 -7.04 -8.72 -0.45
C ILE A 13 -5.58 -9.18 -0.63
N THR A 14 -5.25 -9.81 -1.75
CA THR A 14 -3.88 -10.26 -2.04
C THR A 14 -2.89 -9.09 -2.04
N LEU A 15 -3.23 -7.99 -2.71
CA LEU A 15 -2.39 -6.78 -2.73
C LEU A 15 -2.23 -6.17 -1.33
N LEU A 16 -3.29 -6.19 -0.51
CA LEU A 16 -3.23 -5.76 0.88
C LEU A 16 -2.29 -6.63 1.71
N THR A 17 -2.35 -7.95 1.53
CA THR A 17 -1.45 -8.91 2.20
C THR A 17 0.00 -8.68 1.79
N VAL A 18 0.27 -8.45 0.50
CA VAL A 18 1.63 -8.10 0.03
C VAL A 18 2.12 -6.82 0.71
N ASN A 19 1.28 -5.79 0.78
CA ASN A 19 1.63 -4.55 1.48
C ASN A 19 1.90 -4.74 2.98
N LEU A 20 1.15 -5.62 3.65
CA LEU A 20 1.42 -5.96 5.05
C LEU A 20 2.78 -6.64 5.23
N LEU A 21 3.15 -7.56 4.33
CA LEU A 21 4.47 -8.20 4.36
C LEU A 21 5.59 -7.19 4.14
N LEU A 22 5.44 -6.28 3.17
CA LEU A 22 6.39 -5.19 2.93
C LEU A 22 6.49 -4.23 4.13
N LEU A 23 5.38 -3.96 4.81
CA LEU A 23 5.39 -3.16 6.03
C LEU A 23 6.18 -3.82 7.15
N LEU A 24 6.03 -5.13 7.33
CA LEU A 24 6.80 -5.87 8.33
C LEU A 24 8.30 -5.79 8.04
N LEU A 25 8.71 -5.97 6.78
CA LEU A 25 10.10 -5.81 6.36
C LEU A 25 10.61 -4.39 6.66
N LEU A 26 9.83 -3.35 6.31
CA LEU A 26 10.20 -1.96 6.62
C LEU A 26 10.38 -1.74 8.12
N VAL A 27 9.47 -2.26 8.94
CA VAL A 27 9.54 -2.11 10.40
C VAL A 27 10.77 -2.83 10.96
N GLU A 28 11.07 -4.03 10.46
CA GLU A 28 12.28 -4.78 10.82
C GLU A 28 13.53 -3.97 10.48
N GLU A 29 13.64 -3.44 9.26
CA GLU A 29 14.77 -2.62 8.81
C GLU A 29 14.92 -1.32 9.63
N LEU A 30 13.81 -0.67 9.99
CA LEU A 30 13.82 0.52 10.83
C LEU A 30 14.25 0.24 12.28
N ILE A 31 13.98 -0.96 12.80
CA ILE A 31 14.39 -1.37 14.15
C ILE A 31 15.85 -1.82 14.14
N ASP A 32 16.27 -2.57 13.12
CA ASP A 32 17.60 -3.17 13.08
C ASP A 32 18.71 -2.12 12.92
N ALA A 33 18.43 -0.96 12.29
CA ALA A 33 19.28 0.25 12.24
C ALA A 33 20.79 0.04 11.91
N THR A 34 21.18 -1.15 11.48
CA THR A 34 22.55 -1.51 11.11
C THR A 34 22.71 -1.23 9.62
N GLU A 35 23.42 -0.15 9.29
CA GLU A 35 23.68 0.36 7.93
C GLU A 35 22.42 0.89 7.19
N PRO A 36 22.55 1.84 6.25
CA PRO A 36 21.39 2.48 5.62
C PRO A 36 20.77 1.57 4.55
N ASN A 37 20.14 0.47 4.97
CA ASN A 37 19.38 -0.43 4.11
C ASN A 37 17.88 -0.29 4.43
N TYR A 38 17.31 0.88 4.13
CA TYR A 38 15.93 1.25 4.48
C TYR A 38 14.86 0.67 3.55
N GLY A 39 15.01 -0.57 3.08
CA GLY A 39 13.90 -1.26 2.43
C GLY A 39 13.64 -0.85 1.01
N VAL A 40 14.58 -1.19 0.12
CA VAL A 40 14.36 -1.08 -1.33
C VAL A 40 13.03 -1.71 -1.77
N TRP A 41 12.66 -2.84 -1.16
CA TRP A 41 11.40 -3.54 -1.42
C TRP A 41 10.19 -2.83 -0.82
N SER A 42 10.36 -2.22 0.35
CA SER A 42 9.33 -1.46 1.06
C SER A 42 8.83 -0.26 0.26
N PHE A 43 9.63 0.28 -0.68
CA PHE A 43 9.21 1.31 -1.64
C PHE A 43 8.22 0.83 -2.71
N LEU A 44 7.93 -0.47 -2.79
CA LEU A 44 6.84 -0.98 -3.64
C LEU A 44 5.46 -0.86 -2.97
N MET A 45 5.38 -0.60 -1.65
CA MET A 45 4.11 -0.43 -0.94
C MET A 45 3.17 0.61 -1.58
N PRO A 46 3.63 1.81 -1.96
CA PRO A 46 2.80 2.78 -2.63
C PRO A 46 2.26 2.25 -3.96
N VAL A 47 3.07 1.52 -4.72
CA VAL A 47 2.70 0.99 -6.03
C VAL A 47 1.55 -0.02 -5.88
N PHE A 48 1.70 -1.01 -5.00
CA PHE A 48 0.66 -2.01 -4.77
C PHE A 48 -0.59 -1.40 -4.11
N GLY A 49 -0.40 -0.45 -3.19
CA GLY A 49 -1.49 0.32 -2.59
C GLY A 49 -2.29 1.08 -3.65
N TRP A 50 -1.61 1.73 -4.61
CA TRP A 50 -2.25 2.47 -5.69
C TRP A 50 -3.02 1.56 -6.65
N ILE A 51 -2.43 0.42 -7.04
CA ILE A 51 -3.07 -0.58 -7.90
C ILE A 51 -4.34 -1.09 -7.23
N SER A 52 -4.27 -1.48 -5.95
CA SER A 52 -5.40 -2.00 -5.18
C SER A 52 -6.50 -0.94 -5.01
N PHE A 53 -6.12 0.29 -4.63
CA PHE A 53 -7.04 1.41 -4.47
C PHE A 53 -7.78 1.73 -5.77
N TYR A 54 -7.04 1.87 -6.87
CA TYR A 54 -7.61 2.18 -8.17
C TYR A 54 -8.51 1.05 -8.67
N TYR A 55 -8.08 -0.20 -8.51
CA TYR A 55 -8.86 -1.37 -8.86
C TYR A 55 -10.21 -1.39 -8.14
N ILE A 56 -10.26 -1.13 -6.82
CA ILE A 56 -11.54 -1.03 -6.09
C ILE A 56 -12.39 0.11 -6.64
N ARG A 57 -11.78 1.27 -6.92
CA ARG A 57 -12.51 2.46 -7.39
C ARG A 57 -13.18 2.23 -8.75
N ILE A 58 -12.47 1.62 -9.72
CA ILE A 58 -13.01 1.40 -11.07
C ILE A 58 -14.06 0.28 -11.11
N THR A 59 -13.93 -0.73 -10.25
CA THR A 59 -14.78 -1.93 -10.30
C THR A 59 -16.01 -1.86 -9.39
N SER A 60 -15.99 -1.05 -8.32
CA SER A 60 -17.08 -0.97 -7.34
C SER A 60 -18.32 -0.17 -7.79
N LYS A 61 -18.25 0.53 -8.95
CA LYS A 61 -19.37 1.29 -9.57
C LYS A 61 -20.25 2.08 -8.58
N GLY A 62 -19.68 2.61 -7.50
CA GLY A 62 -20.40 3.41 -6.50
C GLY A 62 -21.21 2.63 -5.45
N LYS A 63 -21.33 1.30 -5.54
CA LYS A 63 -21.93 0.47 -4.48
C LYS A 63 -20.87 0.10 -3.44
N VAL A 64 -20.34 1.10 -2.75
CA VAL A 64 -19.21 0.89 -1.84
C VAL A 64 -19.73 0.44 -0.47
N HIS A 65 -19.79 -0.88 -0.28
CA HIS A 65 -20.00 -1.49 1.04
C HIS A 65 -18.92 -1.03 2.03
N VAL A 66 -19.26 -1.00 3.32
CA VAL A 66 -18.35 -0.54 4.40
C VAL A 66 -16.98 -1.24 4.35
N SER A 67 -16.96 -2.54 4.08
CA SER A 67 -15.72 -3.31 3.92
C SER A 67 -14.80 -2.78 2.82
N LEU A 68 -15.35 -2.36 1.68
CA LEU A 68 -14.56 -1.78 0.59
C LEU A 68 -14.04 -0.38 0.93
N LYS A 69 -14.78 0.39 1.72
CA LYS A 69 -14.29 1.68 2.24
C LYS A 69 -13.11 1.48 3.18
N ILE A 70 -13.19 0.49 4.08
CA ILE A 70 -12.08 0.13 4.97
C ILE A 70 -10.86 -0.29 4.15
N MET A 71 -11.04 -1.16 3.15
CA MET A 71 -9.94 -1.57 2.26
C MET A 71 -9.34 -0.40 1.50
N GLN A 72 -10.15 0.55 1.03
CA GLN A 72 -9.64 1.77 0.39
C GLN A 72 -8.83 2.63 1.36
N GLY A 73 -9.32 2.81 2.59
CA GLY A 73 -8.59 3.54 3.64
C GLY A 73 -7.25 2.91 3.96
N LEU A 74 -7.20 1.58 4.11
CA LEU A 74 -5.94 0.85 4.34
C LEU A 74 -4.97 1.02 3.15
N ASN A 75 -5.45 0.96 1.91
CA ASN A 75 -4.58 1.21 0.76
C ASN A 75 -4.02 2.64 0.75
N VAL A 76 -4.80 3.65 1.15
CA VAL A 76 -4.30 5.02 1.31
C VAL A 76 -3.21 5.09 2.37
N PHE A 77 -3.36 4.36 3.48
CA PHE A 77 -2.29 4.24 4.48
C PHE A 77 -0.99 3.68 3.87
N PHE A 78 -1.05 2.57 3.13
CA PHE A 78 0.14 1.98 2.49
C PHE A 78 0.76 2.85 1.39
N ILE A 79 -0.01 3.80 0.84
CA ILE A 79 0.49 4.79 -0.10
C ILE A 79 1.28 5.88 0.63
N VAL A 80 0.70 6.43 1.69
CA VAL A 80 1.21 7.64 2.35
C VAL A 80 2.30 7.30 3.37
N PHE A 81 2.16 6.22 4.12
CA PHE A 81 3.08 5.83 5.19
C PHE A 81 4.55 5.75 4.76
N PRO A 82 4.93 4.97 3.72
CA PRO A 82 6.32 4.91 3.27
C PRO A 82 6.86 6.26 2.77
N LEU A 83 6.02 7.14 2.21
CA LEU A 83 6.45 8.48 1.81
C LEU A 83 6.81 9.36 3.03
N ILE A 84 6.08 9.22 4.14
CA ILE A 84 6.40 9.89 5.41
C ILE A 84 7.74 9.37 5.94
N ILE A 85 7.95 8.06 5.93
CA ILE A 85 9.22 7.45 6.38
C ILE A 85 10.40 7.96 5.55
N ILE A 86 10.27 8.04 4.22
CA ILE A 86 11.31 8.62 3.35
C ILE A 86 11.61 10.06 3.76
N GLY A 87 10.58 10.90 3.90
CA GLY A 87 10.76 12.30 4.29
C GLY A 87 11.44 12.44 5.66
N TRP A 88 11.06 11.58 6.62
CA TRP A 88 11.66 11.52 7.93
C TRP A 88 13.15 11.13 7.89
N ILE A 89 13.50 10.08 7.14
CA ILE A 89 14.90 9.67 6.96
C ILE A 89 15.73 10.79 6.33
N ILE A 90 15.22 11.44 5.28
CA ILE A 90 15.91 12.56 4.63
C ILE A 90 16.15 13.70 5.63
N ILE A 91 15.14 14.06 6.44
CA ILE A 91 15.28 15.13 7.45
C ILE A 91 16.32 14.76 8.51
N LEU A 92 16.39 13.50 8.95
CA LEU A 92 17.38 13.06 9.94
C LEU A 92 18.81 12.98 9.38
N MET A 93 18.96 12.79 8.07
CA MET A 93 20.26 12.70 7.40
C MET A 93 20.83 14.06 6.98
N VAL A 94 20.03 15.14 7.04
CA VAL A 94 20.43 16.53 6.78
C VAL A 94 20.79 17.21 8.09
#